data_AF-A0A0D3LN12-F1
#
_entry.id   AF-A0A0D3LN12-F1
#
_cell.length_a   1.000
_cell.length_b   1.000
_cell.length_c   1.000
_cell.angle_alpha   90.00
_cell.angle_beta   90.00
_cell.angle_gamma   90.00
#
_symmetry.space_group_name_H-M   'P 1'
#
loop_
_entity.id
_entity.type
_entity.pdbx_description
1 polymer ?
#
loop_
_entity_poly.entity_id
_entity_poly.type
_entity_poly.pdbx_seq_one_letter_code
_entity_poly.pdbx_strand_id
1 'polypeptide(L)'
;MRKILYTIIPLLFFGIVAHSQTVTISPRNFTAVDEITITVDVTGNTALENLTTDAYLWLWVPGGPGAPSNVSPAASNANATAQAKFTKVEGEENLYTITLVPATFIGASPAEITQLGVILKGNDWSNGQTADALFDVDPLEFVDRVNRTFPDDFVPEDVVTIFFNQALADAGPIQDIEQIYATITATGVDESGTEVADIPLKNQYAEALQMKHEVAQIYSTSILPAVYFEVPAGVRLTAISYSFHNQDGSITTPTFTDEFLTQE
;
A
#
# COMPACT_ATOMS: atom_id res chain seq x y z
N MET A 1 -66.52 31.87 15.13
CA MET A 1 -65.40 31.10 14.55
C MET A 1 -64.10 31.45 15.29
N ARG A 2 -63.82 30.85 16.45
CA ARG A 2 -62.68 31.24 17.32
C ARG A 2 -62.07 30.08 18.13
N LYS A 3 -62.33 28.82 17.77
CA LYS A 3 -61.89 27.65 18.56
C LYS A 3 -61.05 26.60 17.81
N ILE A 4 -60.61 26.88 16.58
CA ILE A 4 -59.81 25.92 15.78
C ILE A 4 -58.30 26.22 15.84
N LEU A 5 -57.88 27.36 16.38
CA LEU A 5 -56.48 27.81 16.31
C LEU A 5 -55.53 27.23 17.37
N TYR A 6 -56.01 26.43 18.33
CA TYR A 6 -55.19 25.96 19.45
C TYR A 6 -54.76 24.48 19.37
N THR A 7 -55.13 23.75 18.31
CA THR A 7 -54.84 22.30 18.22
C THR A 7 -53.64 21.97 17.31
N ILE A 8 -53.09 22.93 16.57
CA ILE A 8 -51.99 22.68 15.61
C ILE A 8 -50.59 22.99 16.21
N ILE A 9 -50.52 23.57 17.42
CA ILE A 9 -49.26 24.10 17.97
C ILE A 9 -48.40 23.12 18.81
N PRO A 10 -48.87 21.97 19.37
CA PRO A 10 -47.97 21.08 20.08
C PRO A 10 -47.26 20.04 19.20
N LEU A 11 -47.50 20.00 17.88
CA LEU A 11 -46.89 19.00 16.99
C LEU A 11 -45.49 19.39 16.46
N LEU A 12 -44.98 20.59 16.80
CA LEU A 12 -43.78 21.16 16.18
C LEU A 12 -42.47 20.95 16.97
N PHE A 13 -42.48 20.20 18.07
CA PHE A 13 -41.32 20.04 18.96
C PHE A 13 -40.90 18.58 19.25
N PHE A 14 -41.34 17.61 18.43
CA PHE A 14 -40.62 16.33 18.36
C PHE A 14 -39.41 16.50 17.46
N GLY A 15 -38.36 17.14 18.01
CA GLY A 15 -37.02 17.02 17.44
C GLY A 15 -36.58 15.58 17.60
N ILE A 16 -36.72 14.78 16.55
CA ILE A 16 -36.12 13.46 16.47
C ILE A 16 -34.61 13.72 16.45
N VAL A 17 -33.93 13.49 17.58
CA VAL A 17 -32.47 13.46 17.59
C VAL A 17 -32.09 12.18 16.85
N ALA A 18 -31.77 12.33 15.56
CA ALA A 18 -31.21 11.25 14.77
C ALA A 18 -29.77 11.04 15.25
N HIS A 19 -29.58 10.04 16.12
CA HIS A 19 -28.24 9.54 16.44
C HIS A 19 -27.77 8.71 15.25
N SER A 20 -27.00 9.36 14.36
CA SER A 20 -26.33 8.67 13.26
C SER A 20 -25.09 8.00 13.80
N GLN A 21 -24.92 6.71 13.53
CA GLN A 21 -23.62 6.06 13.65
C GLN A 21 -22.54 6.85 12.92
N THR A 22 -21.31 6.77 13.43
CA THR A 22 -20.15 7.46 12.83
C THR A 22 -19.12 6.43 12.42
N VAL A 23 -18.83 6.36 11.12
CA VAL A 23 -17.74 5.56 10.55
C VAL A 23 -16.63 6.52 10.14
N THR A 24 -15.40 6.24 10.55
CA THR A 24 -14.22 7.05 10.20
C THR A 24 -13.07 6.15 9.79
N ILE A 25 -12.18 6.69 8.95
CA ILE A 25 -10.94 6.03 8.52
C ILE A 25 -9.76 6.93 8.86
N SER A 26 -8.68 6.31 9.36
CA SER A 26 -7.39 6.94 9.61
C SER A 26 -6.27 6.15 8.95
N PRO A 27 -5.34 6.78 8.20
CA PRO A 27 -5.32 8.20 7.87
C PRO A 27 -6.52 8.60 6.97
N ARG A 28 -6.87 9.89 6.96
CA ARG A 28 -8.02 10.40 6.21
C ARG A 28 -7.81 10.32 4.69
N ASN A 29 -6.57 10.54 4.26
CA ASN A 29 -6.11 10.40 2.88
C ASN A 29 -5.24 9.15 2.85
N PHE A 30 -5.54 8.24 1.95
CA PHE A 30 -4.91 6.92 1.89
C PHE A 30 -5.09 6.33 0.49
N THR A 31 -4.11 5.55 0.06
CA THR A 31 -4.14 4.74 -1.14
C THR A 31 -4.59 3.31 -0.81
N ALA A 32 -4.86 2.48 -1.82
CA ALA A 32 -5.29 1.10 -1.62
C ALA A 32 -4.23 0.19 -0.97
N VAL A 33 -2.97 0.64 -0.86
CA VAL A 33 -1.86 -0.12 -0.27
C VAL A 33 -1.44 0.40 1.11
N ASP A 34 -1.99 1.52 1.56
CA ASP A 34 -1.72 2.04 2.90
C ASP A 34 -2.47 1.23 3.96
N GLU A 35 -1.85 1.06 5.12
CA GLU A 35 -2.54 0.52 6.28
C GLU A 35 -3.52 1.56 6.82
N ILE A 36 -4.79 1.18 6.92
CA ILE A 36 -5.86 2.03 7.42
C ILE A 36 -6.50 1.41 8.67
N THR A 37 -6.97 2.27 9.56
CA THR A 37 -7.80 1.91 10.69
C THR A 37 -9.20 2.48 10.51
N ILE A 38 -10.19 1.59 10.46
CA ILE A 38 -11.61 1.93 10.42
C ILE A 38 -12.13 1.94 11.86
N THR A 39 -12.73 3.05 12.27
CA THR A 39 -13.40 3.19 13.57
C THR A 39 -14.89 3.41 13.38
N VAL A 40 -15.71 2.64 14.09
CA VAL A 40 -17.16 2.69 14.02
C VAL A 40 -17.75 2.90 15.42
N ASP A 41 -18.44 4.01 15.59
CA ASP A 41 -19.28 4.30 16.76
C ASP A 41 -20.74 3.99 16.44
N VAL A 42 -21.31 3.00 17.13
CA VAL A 42 -22.70 2.56 16.95
C VAL A 42 -23.67 3.16 17.98
N THR A 43 -23.24 4.17 18.76
CA THR A 43 -24.09 4.81 19.77
C THR A 43 -25.39 5.34 19.14
N GLY A 44 -26.53 4.97 19.74
CA GLY A 44 -27.86 5.29 19.23
C GLY A 44 -28.36 4.45 18.04
N ASN A 45 -27.55 3.52 17.50
CA ASN A 45 -28.04 2.49 16.59
C ASN A 45 -28.67 1.35 17.42
N THR A 46 -29.98 1.38 17.63
CA THR A 46 -30.68 0.45 18.55
C THR A 46 -30.53 -1.04 18.22
N ALA A 47 -30.09 -1.40 17.01
CA ALA A 47 -29.83 -2.78 16.63
C ALA A 47 -28.40 -3.24 16.99
N LEU A 48 -27.45 -2.31 17.09
CA LEU A 48 -26.02 -2.58 17.32
C LEU A 48 -25.50 -2.03 18.66
N GLU A 49 -26.23 -1.12 19.28
CA GLU A 49 -25.91 -0.56 20.59
C GLU A 49 -25.90 -1.69 21.64
N ASN A 50 -24.86 -1.72 22.47
CA ASN A 50 -24.62 -2.78 23.44
C ASN A 50 -24.57 -4.20 22.83
N LEU A 51 -24.13 -4.33 21.57
CA LEU A 51 -23.94 -5.63 20.93
C LEU A 51 -23.09 -6.53 21.84
N THR A 52 -23.64 -7.68 22.20
CA THR A 52 -23.00 -8.68 23.06
C THR A 52 -22.29 -9.76 22.26
N THR A 53 -22.56 -9.83 20.96
CA THR A 53 -21.89 -10.72 20.01
C THR A 53 -20.77 -9.97 19.28
N ASP A 54 -19.95 -10.72 18.54
CA ASP A 54 -18.93 -10.15 17.67
C ASP A 54 -19.53 -9.25 16.57
N ALA A 55 -18.80 -8.19 16.23
CA ALA A 55 -19.07 -7.30 15.10
C ALA A 55 -18.11 -7.60 13.95
N TYR A 56 -18.59 -7.50 12.72
CA TYR A 56 -17.85 -7.83 11.50
C TYR A 56 -17.93 -6.71 10.47
N LEU A 57 -16.80 -6.47 9.81
CA LEU A 57 -16.66 -5.61 8.66
C LEU A 57 -17.26 -6.28 7.43
N TRP A 58 -18.07 -5.53 6.70
CA TRP A 58 -18.42 -5.84 5.33
C TRP A 58 -17.90 -4.70 4.46
N LEU A 59 -16.94 -5.05 3.60
CA LEU A 59 -16.15 -4.10 2.81
C LEU A 59 -16.33 -4.40 1.33
N TRP A 60 -16.55 -3.38 0.51
CA TRP A 60 -16.69 -3.55 -0.94
C TRP A 60 -16.12 -2.36 -1.70
N VAL A 61 -15.84 -2.57 -2.99
CA VAL A 61 -15.60 -1.49 -3.94
C VAL A 61 -16.89 -1.25 -4.74
N PRO A 62 -17.48 -0.04 -4.73
CA PRO A 62 -18.63 0.28 -5.57
C PRO A 62 -18.35 0.01 -7.05
N GLY A 63 -19.10 -0.93 -7.65
CA GLY A 63 -18.91 -1.35 -9.04
C GLY A 63 -17.65 -2.19 -9.30
N GLY A 64 -16.93 -2.59 -8.24
CA GLY A 64 -15.70 -3.37 -8.30
C GLY A 64 -15.80 -4.69 -7.52
N PRO A 65 -14.65 -5.26 -7.11
CA PRO A 65 -14.61 -6.51 -6.36
C PRO A 65 -15.19 -6.35 -4.94
N GLY A 66 -15.74 -7.45 -4.41
CA GLY A 66 -16.14 -7.57 -3.01
C GLY A 66 -15.09 -8.32 -2.20
N ALA A 67 -14.99 -8.03 -0.89
CA ALA A 67 -14.06 -8.75 -0.04
C ALA A 67 -14.48 -10.22 0.15
N PRO A 68 -13.54 -11.19 0.13
CA PRO A 68 -13.82 -12.61 0.38
C PRO A 68 -14.46 -12.89 1.76
N SER A 69 -14.26 -11.97 2.71
CA SER A 69 -14.84 -12.02 4.05
C SER A 69 -16.31 -11.62 4.13
N ASN A 70 -16.92 -11.16 3.03
CA ASN A 70 -18.34 -10.76 2.97
C ASN A 70 -19.26 -11.99 3.02
N VAL A 71 -19.30 -12.66 4.17
CA VAL A 71 -20.08 -13.85 4.46
C VAL A 71 -21.15 -13.51 5.50
N SER A 72 -22.40 -13.93 5.24
CA SER A 72 -23.50 -13.83 6.22
C SER A 72 -24.28 -15.13 6.29
N PRO A 73 -24.48 -15.72 7.49
CA PRO A 73 -23.92 -15.32 8.78
C PRO A 73 -22.39 -15.48 8.83
N ALA A 74 -21.69 -14.61 9.56
CA ALA A 74 -20.23 -14.61 9.63
C ALA A 74 -19.68 -15.94 10.18
N ALA A 75 -20.37 -16.51 11.17
CA ALA A 75 -20.05 -17.80 11.77
C ALA A 75 -20.16 -19.00 10.79
N SER A 76 -20.79 -18.84 9.62
CA SER A 76 -20.88 -19.92 8.62
C SER A 76 -19.55 -20.24 7.95
N ASN A 77 -18.58 -19.31 8.00
CA ASN A 77 -17.22 -19.52 7.54
C ASN A 77 -16.23 -18.69 8.37
N ALA A 78 -15.95 -19.17 9.59
CA ALA A 78 -15.06 -18.48 10.52
C ALA A 78 -13.66 -18.22 9.93
N ASN A 79 -13.15 -19.10 9.06
CA ASN A 79 -11.85 -18.92 8.43
C ASN A 79 -11.82 -17.70 7.50
N ALA A 80 -12.88 -17.47 6.72
CA ALA A 80 -12.97 -16.32 5.84
C ALA A 80 -13.29 -15.01 6.58
N THR A 81 -14.02 -15.09 7.70
CA THR A 81 -14.51 -13.91 8.43
C THR A 81 -13.65 -13.49 9.62
N ALA A 82 -12.70 -14.31 10.05
CA ALA A 82 -11.79 -13.98 11.15
C ALA A 82 -11.06 -12.65 10.93
N GLN A 83 -10.57 -12.41 9.71
CA GLN A 83 -9.88 -11.16 9.36
C GLN A 83 -10.80 -9.93 9.35
N ALA A 84 -12.12 -10.11 9.24
CA ALA A 84 -13.10 -9.03 9.20
C ALA A 84 -13.71 -8.74 10.57
N LYS A 85 -13.30 -9.43 11.62
CA LYS A 85 -13.85 -9.23 12.97
C LYS A 85 -13.31 -7.92 13.55
N PHE A 86 -14.20 -7.03 13.92
CA PHE A 86 -13.84 -5.81 14.65
C PHE A 86 -13.36 -6.13 16.05
N THR A 87 -12.46 -5.30 16.55
CA THR A 87 -12.06 -5.26 17.96
C THR A 87 -12.87 -4.17 18.67
N LYS A 88 -13.49 -4.51 19.79
CA LYS A 88 -14.16 -3.52 20.64
C LYS A 88 -13.12 -2.70 21.41
N VAL A 89 -13.27 -1.38 21.44
CA VAL A 89 -12.34 -0.50 22.17
C VAL A 89 -12.56 -0.64 23.67
N GLU A 90 -11.47 -0.82 24.43
CA GLU A 90 -11.54 -0.99 25.87
C GLU A 90 -12.13 0.26 26.55
N GLY A 91 -13.13 0.06 27.40
CA GLY A 91 -13.83 1.15 28.09
C GLY A 91 -14.96 1.82 27.29
N GLU A 92 -15.13 1.48 26.01
CA GLU A 92 -16.13 2.10 25.12
C GLU A 92 -17.14 1.04 24.62
N GLU A 93 -18.38 1.08 25.12
CA GLU A 93 -19.36 0.01 24.87
C GLU A 93 -19.87 -0.07 23.41
N ASN A 94 -19.73 0.99 22.64
CA ASN A 94 -20.26 1.11 21.28
C ASN A 94 -19.18 1.45 20.23
N LEU A 95 -17.90 1.39 20.60
CA LEU A 95 -16.81 1.76 19.71
C LEU A 95 -16.02 0.53 19.26
N TYR A 96 -15.84 0.40 17.95
CA TYR A 96 -15.23 -0.75 17.30
C TYR A 96 -14.15 -0.31 16.31
N THR A 97 -13.04 -1.03 16.25
CA THR A 97 -11.90 -0.73 15.36
C THR A 97 -11.41 -1.97 14.62
N ILE A 98 -10.94 -1.76 13.39
CA ILE A 98 -10.25 -2.79 12.60
C ILE A 98 -9.17 -2.12 11.75
N THR A 99 -8.01 -2.77 11.66
CA THR A 99 -6.86 -2.29 10.88
C THR A 99 -6.56 -3.27 9.76
N LEU A 100 -6.37 -2.77 8.54
CA LEU A 100 -6.16 -3.57 7.34
C LEU A 100 -5.47 -2.77 6.23
N VAL A 101 -4.93 -3.47 5.24
CA VAL A 101 -4.51 -2.91 3.94
C VAL A 101 -5.60 -3.25 2.91
N PRO A 102 -6.27 -2.26 2.27
CA PRO A 102 -7.43 -2.52 1.41
C PRO A 102 -7.17 -3.53 0.28
N ALA A 103 -6.07 -3.37 -0.46
CA ALA A 103 -5.71 -4.26 -1.57
C ALA A 103 -5.53 -5.71 -1.11
N THR A 104 -4.83 -5.93 0.01
CA THR A 104 -4.62 -7.26 0.59
C THR A 104 -5.92 -7.85 1.13
N PHE A 105 -6.73 -7.05 1.83
CA PHE A 105 -7.98 -7.53 2.44
C PHE A 105 -9.03 -7.93 1.38
N ILE A 106 -9.14 -7.15 0.31
CA ILE A 106 -10.06 -7.42 -0.80
C ILE A 106 -9.48 -8.49 -1.74
N GLY A 107 -8.15 -8.61 -1.83
CA GLY A 107 -7.48 -9.50 -2.76
C GLY A 107 -7.58 -9.00 -4.21
N ALA A 108 -7.51 -7.68 -4.41
CA ALA A 108 -7.63 -7.02 -5.71
C ALA A 108 -6.41 -6.13 -5.99
N SER A 109 -6.20 -5.78 -7.27
CA SER A 109 -5.17 -4.82 -7.63
C SER A 109 -5.49 -3.44 -7.02
N PRO A 110 -4.48 -2.70 -6.51
CA PRO A 110 -4.69 -1.33 -6.01
C PRO A 110 -5.43 -0.42 -7.01
N ALA A 111 -5.20 -0.60 -8.31
CA ALA A 111 -5.84 0.18 -9.37
C ALA A 111 -7.36 -0.08 -9.51
N GLU A 112 -7.86 -1.20 -8.96
CA GLU A 112 -9.29 -1.54 -8.98
C GLU A 112 -10.05 -0.95 -7.79
N ILE A 113 -9.35 -0.37 -6.81
CA ILE A 113 -9.92 0.12 -5.55
C ILE A 113 -9.86 1.64 -5.54
N THR A 114 -10.91 2.28 -6.06
CA THR A 114 -11.02 3.75 -6.14
C THR A 114 -11.88 4.35 -5.03
N GLN A 115 -12.71 3.52 -4.40
CA GLN A 115 -13.58 3.90 -3.30
C GLN A 115 -13.86 2.66 -2.43
N LEU A 116 -13.94 2.85 -1.11
CA LEU A 116 -14.35 1.81 -0.16
C LEU A 116 -15.76 2.09 0.35
N GLY A 117 -16.62 1.10 0.24
CA GLY A 117 -17.86 1.01 0.99
C GLY A 117 -17.66 0.17 2.25
N VAL A 118 -18.10 0.70 3.38
CA VAL A 118 -17.90 0.13 4.71
C VAL A 118 -19.24 0.06 5.43
N ILE A 119 -19.53 -1.11 6.01
CA ILE A 119 -20.51 -1.25 7.08
C ILE A 119 -19.94 -2.12 8.21
N LEU A 120 -20.38 -1.82 9.43
CA LEU A 120 -20.30 -2.75 10.54
C LEU A 120 -21.64 -3.48 10.66
N LYS A 121 -21.59 -4.79 10.79
CA LYS A 121 -22.77 -5.63 11.06
C LYS A 121 -22.50 -6.62 12.19
N GLY A 122 -23.58 -7.13 12.80
CA GLY A 122 -23.48 -8.28 13.68
C GLY A 122 -23.15 -9.58 12.92
N ASN A 123 -23.27 -10.73 13.59
CA ASN A 123 -23.02 -12.03 12.96
C ASN A 123 -23.87 -12.25 11.70
N ASP A 124 -25.15 -11.91 11.74
CA ASP A 124 -26.07 -11.96 10.59
C ASP A 124 -26.79 -10.61 10.40
N TRP A 125 -27.42 -10.41 9.24
CA TRP A 125 -28.18 -9.17 8.93
C TRP A 125 -29.29 -8.88 9.95
N SER A 126 -29.87 -9.93 10.53
CA SER A 126 -30.88 -9.83 11.58
C SER A 126 -30.32 -9.27 12.90
N ASN A 127 -29.00 -9.25 13.09
CA ASN A 127 -28.31 -8.65 14.23
C ASN A 127 -27.97 -7.16 14.02
N GLY A 128 -28.50 -6.54 12.97
CA GLY A 128 -28.30 -5.12 12.70
C GLY A 128 -27.05 -4.82 11.88
N GLN A 129 -27.05 -3.61 11.32
CA GLN A 129 -25.95 -3.05 10.54
C GLN A 129 -25.94 -1.52 10.67
N THR A 130 -24.80 -0.91 10.39
CA THR A 130 -24.70 0.52 10.10
C THR A 130 -25.25 0.81 8.70
N ALA A 131 -25.57 2.07 8.43
CA ALA A 131 -25.69 2.55 7.05
C ALA A 131 -24.33 2.52 6.35
N ASP A 132 -24.39 2.51 5.02
CA ASP A 132 -23.21 2.55 4.15
C ASP A 132 -22.41 3.82 4.38
N ALA A 133 -21.12 3.66 4.62
CA ALA A 133 -20.14 4.73 4.61
C ALA A 133 -19.22 4.56 3.40
N LEU A 134 -19.05 5.62 2.62
CA LEU A 134 -18.19 5.63 1.43
C LEU A 134 -16.96 6.50 1.70
N PHE A 135 -15.79 5.99 1.32
CA PHE A 135 -14.51 6.68 1.46
C PHE A 135 -13.76 6.62 0.14
N ASP A 136 -13.42 7.78 -0.41
CA ASP A 136 -12.59 7.85 -1.60
C ASP A 136 -11.17 7.35 -1.28
N VAL A 137 -10.59 6.63 -2.23
CA VAL A 137 -9.23 6.10 -2.13
C VAL A 137 -8.35 6.89 -3.09
N ASP A 138 -7.26 7.44 -2.58
CA ASP A 138 -6.32 8.20 -3.39
C ASP A 138 -5.67 7.26 -4.42
N PRO A 139 -5.58 7.70 -5.69
CA PRO A 139 -4.91 6.91 -6.71
C PRO A 139 -3.43 6.73 -6.33
N LEU A 140 -2.86 5.59 -6.71
CA LEU A 140 -1.42 5.44 -6.71
C LEU A 140 -0.83 6.43 -7.73
N GLU A 141 -0.24 7.51 -7.25
CA GLU A 141 0.49 8.42 -8.10
C GLU A 141 1.84 7.80 -8.47
N PHE A 142 2.00 7.48 -9.74
CA PHE A 142 3.31 7.16 -10.28
C PHE A 142 4.13 8.43 -10.33
N VAL A 143 5.00 8.63 -9.33
CA VAL A 143 5.97 9.72 -9.35
C VAL A 143 7.13 9.28 -10.23
N ASP A 144 7.22 9.94 -11.38
CA ASP A 144 8.34 9.84 -12.31
C ASP A 144 9.65 10.18 -11.59
N ARG A 145 10.66 9.31 -11.70
CA ARG A 145 11.98 9.49 -11.07
C ARG A 145 13.08 9.24 -12.10
N VAL A 146 14.22 9.92 -11.92
CA VAL A 146 15.43 9.75 -12.76
C VAL A 146 15.85 8.28 -12.79
N ASN A 147 15.78 7.62 -11.64
CA ASN A 147 16.08 6.20 -11.46
C ASN A 147 14.96 5.50 -10.68
N ARG A 148 14.85 4.19 -10.89
CA ARG A 148 13.97 3.32 -10.10
C ARG A 148 14.44 1.87 -10.19
N THR A 149 14.29 1.09 -9.13
CA THR A 149 14.43 -0.37 -9.17
C THR A 149 13.07 -1.07 -9.20
N PHE A 150 13.01 -2.27 -9.75
CA PHE A 150 11.86 -3.15 -9.60
C PHE A 150 12.32 -4.58 -9.33
N PRO A 151 11.85 -5.21 -8.23
CA PRO A 151 11.00 -4.60 -7.20
C PRO A 151 11.71 -3.46 -6.44
N ASP A 152 10.95 -2.59 -5.78
CA ASP A 152 11.50 -1.50 -4.93
C ASP A 152 12.14 -2.08 -3.66
N ASP A 153 11.54 -3.14 -3.11
CA ASP A 153 12.07 -3.94 -2.01
C ASP A 153 12.57 -5.29 -2.55
N PHE A 154 13.83 -5.63 -2.29
CA PHE A 154 14.44 -6.84 -2.82
C PHE A 154 15.51 -7.42 -1.88
N VAL A 155 15.75 -8.72 -2.01
CA VAL A 155 16.90 -9.42 -1.41
C VAL A 155 17.93 -9.79 -2.50
N PRO A 156 19.18 -10.18 -2.14
CA PRO A 156 20.21 -10.52 -3.12
C PRO A 156 19.83 -11.64 -4.11
N GLU A 157 18.88 -12.49 -3.74
CA GLU A 157 18.37 -13.60 -4.53
C GLU A 157 17.27 -13.21 -5.54
N ASP A 158 16.80 -11.96 -5.50
CA ASP A 158 15.77 -11.46 -6.42
C ASP A 158 16.38 -10.92 -7.71
N VAL A 159 15.61 -10.99 -8.80
CA VAL A 159 15.95 -10.27 -10.03
C VAL A 159 15.55 -8.81 -9.85
N VAL A 160 16.53 -7.92 -9.89
CA VAL A 160 16.35 -6.47 -9.77
C VAL A 160 16.49 -5.84 -11.15
N THR A 161 15.47 -5.10 -11.56
CA THR A 161 15.49 -4.30 -12.79
C THR A 161 15.72 -2.84 -12.45
N ILE A 162 16.81 -2.25 -12.95
CA ILE A 162 17.15 -0.85 -12.79
C ILE A 162 16.64 -0.10 -14.01
N PHE A 163 15.84 0.94 -13.77
CA PHE A 163 15.33 1.86 -14.77
C PHE A 163 16.05 3.20 -14.70
N PHE A 164 16.27 3.78 -15.87
CA PHE A 164 16.74 5.15 -16.04
C PHE A 164 15.77 5.93 -16.91
N ASN A 165 15.21 7.02 -16.37
CA ASN A 165 14.42 7.97 -17.13
C ASN A 165 15.30 9.17 -17.50
N GLN A 166 15.86 9.12 -18.70
CA GLN A 166 16.75 10.13 -19.26
C GLN A 166 16.07 11.51 -19.35
N ALA A 167 14.74 11.58 -19.53
CA ALA A 167 14.00 12.84 -19.61
C ALA A 167 14.08 13.66 -18.32
N LEU A 168 14.26 12.98 -17.19
CA LEU A 168 14.26 13.56 -15.85
C LEU A 168 15.67 13.80 -15.31
N ALA A 169 16.68 13.22 -15.95
CA ALA A 169 18.07 13.47 -15.58
C ALA A 169 18.39 14.96 -15.66
N ASP A 170 19.27 15.46 -14.79
CA ASP A 170 19.66 16.87 -14.79
C ASP A 170 20.01 17.34 -16.21
N ALA A 171 19.44 18.49 -16.60
CA ALA A 171 19.55 19.04 -17.95
C ALA A 171 21.03 19.22 -18.34
N GLY A 172 21.55 18.25 -19.05
CA GLY A 172 22.97 18.09 -19.33
C GLY A 172 23.20 17.06 -20.43
N PRO A 173 24.47 16.78 -20.77
CA PRO A 173 24.82 15.97 -21.93
C PRO A 173 24.22 14.55 -21.92
N ILE A 174 23.81 14.03 -20.75
CA ILE A 174 23.19 12.72 -20.59
C ILE A 174 21.83 12.63 -21.31
N GLN A 175 21.12 13.74 -21.52
CA GLN A 175 19.80 13.75 -22.17
C GLN A 175 19.85 13.47 -23.68
N ASP A 176 21.00 13.70 -24.32
CA ASP A 176 21.19 13.59 -25.76
C ASP A 176 21.89 12.29 -26.18
N ILE A 177 22.16 11.38 -25.23
CA ILE A 177 22.90 10.14 -25.48
C ILE A 177 21.94 9.04 -25.94
N GLU A 178 22.23 8.41 -27.07
CA GLU A 178 21.41 7.32 -27.62
C GLU A 178 21.67 5.97 -26.94
N GLN A 179 22.91 5.73 -26.48
CA GLN A 179 23.31 4.47 -25.85
C GLN A 179 23.71 4.71 -24.40
N ILE A 180 22.86 4.24 -23.50
CA ILE A 180 23.09 4.33 -22.06
C ILE A 180 23.70 3.02 -21.57
N TYR A 181 24.72 3.13 -20.73
CA TYR A 181 25.38 2.04 -20.03
C TYR A 181 25.21 2.26 -18.53
N ALA A 182 25.12 1.17 -17.78
CA ALA A 182 25.07 1.16 -16.33
C ALA A 182 26.38 0.60 -15.76
N THR A 183 26.94 1.31 -14.79
CA THR A 183 27.93 0.76 -13.86
C THR A 183 27.20 0.42 -12.57
N ILE A 184 27.37 -0.80 -12.07
CA ILE A 184 26.71 -1.28 -10.84
C ILE A 184 27.79 -1.84 -9.91
N THR A 185 27.77 -1.39 -8.65
CA THR A 185 28.62 -1.87 -7.56
C THR A 185 27.76 -2.35 -6.39
N ALA A 186 28.37 -3.06 -5.45
CA ALA A 186 27.68 -3.51 -4.24
C ALA A 186 28.54 -3.31 -2.99
N THR A 187 27.86 -3.10 -1.87
CA THR A 187 28.44 -3.10 -0.53
C THR A 187 27.83 -4.23 0.29
N GLY A 188 28.54 -4.65 1.32
CA GLY A 188 28.08 -5.67 2.25
C GLY A 188 28.66 -5.49 3.65
N VAL A 189 28.34 -6.43 4.53
CA VAL A 189 28.91 -6.53 5.88
C VAL A 189 29.43 -7.93 6.12
N ASP A 190 30.57 -8.04 6.81
CA ASP A 190 31.12 -9.32 7.23
C ASP A 190 30.49 -9.85 8.54
N GLU A 191 30.93 -11.03 9.00
CA GLU A 191 30.44 -11.67 10.24
C GLU A 191 30.63 -10.81 11.50
N SER A 192 31.55 -9.83 11.48
CA SER A 192 31.80 -8.91 12.58
C SER A 192 30.95 -7.63 12.52
N GLY A 193 30.16 -7.46 11.46
CA GLY A 193 29.42 -6.25 11.16
C GLY A 193 30.27 -5.14 10.54
N THR A 194 31.48 -5.44 10.06
CA THR A 194 32.34 -4.47 9.38
C THR A 194 31.92 -4.35 7.91
N GLU A 195 31.82 -3.12 7.42
CA GLU A 195 31.49 -2.84 6.03
C GLU A 195 32.56 -3.35 5.06
N VAL A 196 32.11 -4.00 3.99
CA VAL A 196 32.90 -4.46 2.86
C VAL A 196 32.40 -3.71 1.63
N ALA A 197 33.17 -2.70 1.21
CA ALA A 197 32.89 -1.90 0.02
C ALA A 197 33.42 -2.58 -1.26
N ASP A 198 32.91 -2.13 -2.41
CA ASP A 198 33.38 -2.51 -3.76
C ASP A 198 33.48 -4.02 -3.99
N ILE A 199 32.38 -4.73 -3.69
CA ILE A 199 32.32 -6.18 -3.90
C ILE A 199 32.51 -6.48 -5.40
N PRO A 200 33.52 -7.31 -5.78
CA PRO A 200 33.87 -7.50 -7.18
C PRO A 200 32.73 -8.07 -8.02
N LEU A 201 32.71 -7.69 -9.29
CA LEU A 201 31.88 -8.34 -10.30
C LEU A 201 32.45 -9.70 -10.65
N LYS A 202 31.61 -10.70 -10.89
CA LYS A 202 32.11 -11.94 -11.53
C LYS A 202 32.61 -11.58 -12.93
N ASN A 203 33.74 -12.16 -13.35
CA ASN A 203 34.42 -11.82 -14.60
C ASN A 203 33.52 -11.79 -15.85
N GLN A 204 32.45 -12.59 -15.90
CA GLN A 204 31.49 -12.61 -17.00
C GLN A 204 30.63 -11.33 -17.12
N TYR A 205 30.72 -10.42 -16.13
CA TYR A 205 29.98 -9.16 -16.05
C TYR A 205 30.90 -7.95 -15.93
N ALA A 206 32.21 -8.10 -16.17
CA ALA A 206 33.19 -7.02 -16.01
C ALA A 206 33.07 -5.89 -17.04
N GLU A 207 32.28 -6.08 -18.11
CA GLU A 207 32.00 -5.05 -19.10
C GLU A 207 30.79 -4.20 -18.69
N ALA A 208 30.80 -2.91 -19.05
CA ALA A 208 29.68 -2.02 -18.78
C ALA A 208 28.38 -2.55 -19.40
N LEU A 209 27.30 -2.57 -18.61
CA LEU A 209 26.01 -3.10 -19.04
C LEU A 209 25.31 -2.08 -19.92
N GLN A 210 25.26 -2.31 -21.23
CA GLN A 210 24.40 -1.52 -22.11
C GLN A 210 22.93 -1.72 -21.69
N MET A 211 22.24 -0.62 -21.39
CA MET A 211 20.83 -0.64 -21.03
C MET A 211 19.97 -0.83 -22.27
N LYS A 212 18.87 -1.57 -22.11
CA LYS A 212 17.84 -1.75 -23.11
C LYS A 212 16.94 -0.52 -23.17
N HIS A 213 16.75 0.03 -24.37
CA HIS A 213 15.72 1.05 -24.61
C HIS A 213 14.33 0.42 -24.53
N GLU A 214 13.46 0.95 -23.68
CA GLU A 214 12.09 0.43 -23.50
C GLU A 214 11.09 1.25 -24.32
N VAL A 215 10.97 2.54 -24.00
CA VAL A 215 10.07 3.48 -24.64
C VAL A 215 10.50 4.90 -24.33
N ALA A 216 10.29 5.82 -25.28
CA ALA A 216 10.61 7.24 -25.11
C ALA A 216 12.07 7.45 -24.64
N GLN A 217 12.27 7.99 -23.43
CA GLN A 217 13.57 8.21 -22.81
C GLN A 217 13.80 7.29 -21.60
N ILE A 218 13.14 6.13 -21.58
CA ILE A 218 13.24 5.13 -20.52
C ILE A 218 14.11 3.96 -20.99
N TYR A 219 15.11 3.64 -20.16
CA TYR A 219 16.04 2.54 -20.36
C TYR A 219 16.00 1.59 -19.17
N SER A 220 16.29 0.31 -19.38
CA SER A 220 16.30 -0.71 -18.32
C SER A 220 17.52 -1.64 -18.40
N THR A 221 17.89 -2.24 -17.28
CA THR A 221 18.75 -3.43 -17.23
C THR A 221 18.36 -4.28 -16.02
N SER A 222 18.54 -5.59 -16.09
CA SER A 222 18.20 -6.50 -14.99
C SER A 222 19.41 -7.29 -14.53
N ILE A 223 19.57 -7.43 -13.21
CA ILE A 223 20.60 -8.23 -12.57
C ILE A 223 19.99 -9.15 -11.53
N LEU A 224 20.69 -10.24 -11.22
CA LEU A 224 20.45 -11.05 -10.03
C LEU A 224 21.68 -10.85 -9.13
N PRO A 225 21.63 -10.01 -8.07
CA PRO A 225 22.83 -9.58 -7.34
C PRO A 225 23.69 -10.73 -6.82
N ALA A 226 23.11 -11.78 -6.25
CA ALA A 226 23.84 -12.97 -5.79
C ALA A 226 24.61 -13.71 -6.92
N VAL A 227 24.15 -13.57 -8.16
CA VAL A 227 24.83 -14.13 -9.34
C VAL A 227 25.80 -13.12 -9.96
N TYR A 228 25.47 -11.83 -9.92
CA TYR A 228 26.23 -10.75 -10.54
C TYR A 228 27.55 -10.46 -9.82
N PHE A 229 27.54 -10.47 -8.49
CA PHE A 229 28.71 -10.17 -7.65
C PHE A 229 29.42 -11.42 -7.14
N GLU A 230 30.74 -11.37 -7.03
CA GLU A 230 31.59 -12.37 -6.37
C GLU A 230 31.62 -12.10 -4.86
N VAL A 231 30.52 -12.46 -4.18
CA VAL A 231 30.36 -12.22 -2.74
C VAL A 231 31.36 -13.06 -1.93
N PRO A 232 32.24 -12.44 -1.13
CA PRO A 232 33.20 -13.18 -0.30
C PRO A 232 32.49 -14.05 0.74
N ALA A 233 33.14 -15.14 1.15
CA ALA A 233 32.60 -16.02 2.20
C ALA A 233 32.42 -15.24 3.51
N GLY A 234 31.24 -15.37 4.13
CA GLY A 234 30.89 -14.67 5.37
C GLY A 234 30.43 -13.23 5.18
N VAL A 235 30.34 -12.73 3.94
CA VAL A 235 29.82 -11.39 3.63
C VAL A 235 28.36 -11.46 3.20
N ARG A 236 27.53 -10.59 3.76
CA ARG A 236 26.14 -10.38 3.36
C ARG A 236 26.03 -9.05 2.62
N LEU A 237 25.44 -9.05 1.42
CA LEU A 237 25.17 -7.81 0.69
C LEU A 237 24.19 -6.92 1.44
N THR A 238 24.42 -5.61 1.42
CA THR A 238 23.59 -4.59 2.10
C THR A 238 23.03 -3.55 1.16
N ALA A 239 23.71 -3.24 0.05
CA ALA A 239 23.17 -2.34 -0.97
C ALA A 239 23.76 -2.63 -2.35
N ILE A 240 23.06 -2.15 -3.38
CA ILE A 240 23.62 -1.93 -4.71
C ILE A 240 23.69 -0.43 -4.98
N SER A 241 24.76 0.01 -5.64
CA SER A 241 24.91 1.38 -6.12
C SER A 241 25.08 1.36 -7.63
N TYR A 242 24.53 2.36 -8.31
CA TYR A 242 24.61 2.42 -9.77
C TYR A 242 24.65 3.83 -10.32
N SER A 243 25.26 3.98 -11.49
CA SER A 243 25.30 5.23 -12.25
C SER A 243 25.16 4.95 -13.74
N PHE A 244 24.59 5.91 -14.47
CA PHE A 244 24.35 5.81 -15.91
C PHE A 244 25.33 6.67 -16.68
N HIS A 245 25.84 6.16 -17.80
CA HIS A 245 26.85 6.84 -18.58
C HIS A 245 26.79 6.49 -20.07
N ASN A 246 27.51 7.26 -20.90
CA ASN A 246 27.80 6.86 -22.28
C ASN A 246 28.92 5.82 -22.35
N GLN A 247 29.13 5.26 -23.54
CA GLN A 247 30.07 4.16 -23.76
C GLN A 247 31.50 4.41 -23.23
N ASP A 248 32.00 5.64 -23.30
CA ASP A 248 33.37 5.98 -22.86
C ASP A 248 33.44 6.50 -21.41
N GLY A 249 32.30 6.64 -20.73
CA GLY A 249 32.19 7.13 -19.35
C GLY A 249 32.42 8.63 -19.18
N SER A 250 32.59 9.39 -20.26
CA SER A 250 32.85 10.85 -20.20
C SER A 250 31.66 11.65 -19.68
N ILE A 251 30.44 11.12 -19.83
CA ILE A 251 29.21 11.68 -19.29
C ILE A 251 28.61 10.64 -18.37
N THR A 252 28.49 10.98 -17.08
CA THR A 252 28.01 10.06 -16.04
C THR A 252 27.03 10.79 -15.11
N THR A 253 25.95 10.13 -14.71
CA THR A 253 25.01 10.64 -13.69
C THR A 253 25.63 10.58 -12.28
N PRO A 254 25.04 11.25 -11.29
CA PRO A 254 25.29 10.90 -9.89
C PRO A 254 25.05 9.40 -9.65
N THR A 255 25.68 8.88 -8.59
CA THR A 255 25.43 7.53 -8.12
C THR A 255 24.14 7.47 -7.31
N PHE A 256 23.31 6.49 -7.62
CA PHE A 256 22.12 6.12 -6.87
C PHE A 256 22.43 4.88 -6.03
N THR A 257 21.70 4.66 -4.94
CA THR A 257 21.90 3.51 -4.05
C THR A 257 20.56 3.02 -3.55
N ASP A 258 20.34 1.71 -3.62
CA ASP A 258 19.17 1.01 -3.08
C ASP A 258 19.65 -0.08 -2.12
N GLU A 259 19.04 -0.13 -0.95
CA GLU A 259 19.38 -1.07 0.13
C GLU A 259 18.61 -2.38 -0.02
N PHE A 260 19.25 -3.50 0.32
CA PHE A 260 18.56 -4.79 0.41
C PHE A 260 17.70 -4.84 1.66
N LEU A 261 16.57 -5.55 1.59
CA LEU A 261 15.83 -5.92 2.79
C LEU A 261 16.72 -6.73 3.73
N THR A 262 16.72 -6.37 5.01
CA THR A 262 17.32 -7.20 6.05
C THR A 262 16.52 -8.49 6.18
N GLN A 263 17.14 -9.61 5.81
CA GLN A 263 16.61 -10.92 6.16
C GLN A 263 16.73 -11.09 7.69
N GLU A 264 15.58 -11.12 8.38
CA GLU A 264 15.47 -11.50 9.80
C GLU A 264 15.64 -13.01 10.00
#